data_AF-A0A7Y8FPL7-F1
#
_entry.id   AF-A0A7Y8FPL7-F1
#
_cell.length_a   1.000
_cell.length_b   1.000
_cell.length_c   1.000
_cell.angle_alpha   90.00
_cell.angle_beta   90.00
_cell.angle_gamma   90.00
#
_symmetry.space_group_name_H-M   'P 1'
#
loop_
_entity.id
_entity.type
_entity.pdbx_description
1 polymer ?
#
loop_
_entity_poly.entity_id
_entity_poly.type
_entity_poly.pdbx_seq_one_letter_code
_entity_poly.pdbx_strand_id
1 'polypeptide(L)' 'LHATPPKVSVASTVGAGDSLLAGMLHGLLRFDLPETTLRRATAIAAMAVTQIGFGISDDAQLARLESGVHVRTLTEQ' A
#
# COMPACT_ATOMS: atom_id res chain seq x y z
N LEU A 1 8.39 -3.77 -11.24
CA LEU A 1 8.49 -2.75 -10.16
C LEU A 1 8.54 -3.46 -8.80
N HIS A 2 9.21 -2.89 -7.82
CA HIS A 2 9.25 -3.36 -6.44
C HIS A 2 8.96 -2.18 -5.51
N ALA A 3 8.03 -2.37 -4.57
CA ALA A 3 7.70 -1.38 -3.55
C ALA A 3 8.16 -1.85 -2.18
N THR A 4 8.73 -0.94 -1.41
CA THR A 4 9.13 -1.17 -0.02
C THR A 4 8.33 -0.22 0.86
N PRO A 5 7.46 -0.74 1.75
CA PRO A 5 6.71 0.09 2.69
C PRO A 5 7.64 0.69 3.77
N PRO A 6 7.22 1.78 4.43
CA PRO A 6 7.89 2.22 5.65
C PRO A 6 7.74 1.18 6.76
N LYS A 7 8.62 1.23 7.77
CA LYS A 7 8.42 0.42 8.99
C LYS A 7 7.18 0.91 9.72
N VAL A 8 6.36 -0.03 10.19
CA VAL A 8 5.15 0.22 10.94
C VAL A 8 5.07 -0.67 12.17
N SER A 9 4.30 -0.26 13.18
CA SER A 9 3.95 -1.15 14.30
C SER A 9 2.91 -2.15 13.83
N VAL A 10 3.16 -3.44 14.05
CA VAL A 10 2.26 -4.52 13.61
C VAL A 10 1.18 -4.74 14.68
N ALA A 11 -0.08 -4.58 14.29
CA ALA A 11 -1.24 -4.99 15.09
C ALA A 11 -1.78 -6.35 14.62
N SER A 12 -1.89 -6.54 13.31
CA SER A 12 -2.34 -7.79 12.66
C SER A 12 -1.80 -7.83 11.23
N THR A 13 -1.66 -9.00 10.62
CA THR A 13 -1.36 -9.11 9.16
C THR A 13 -2.56 -9.56 8.35
N VAL A 14 -3.68 -9.87 9.01
CA VAL A 14 -4.90 -10.36 8.36
C VAL A 14 -5.44 -9.27 7.43
N GLY A 15 -5.75 -9.65 6.19
CA GLY A 15 -6.32 -8.76 5.18
C GLY A 15 -5.33 -7.79 4.53
N ALA A 16 -4.03 -7.80 4.90
CA ALA A 16 -3.03 -6.94 4.26
C ALA A 16 -2.86 -7.25 2.77
N GLY A 17 -2.91 -8.53 2.39
CA GLY A 17 -2.88 -8.96 0.99
C GLY A 17 -4.12 -8.54 0.20
N ASP A 18 -5.31 -8.72 0.77
CA ASP A 18 -6.56 -8.30 0.14
C ASP A 18 -6.60 -6.77 -0.03
N SER A 19 -6.11 -6.05 0.97
CA SER A 19 -6.00 -4.58 0.96
C SER A 19 -5.02 -4.10 -0.12
N LEU A 20 -3.88 -4.79 -0.29
CA LEU A 20 -2.95 -4.55 -1.40
C LEU A 20 -3.65 -4.75 -2.76
N LEU A 21 -4.33 -5.89 -2.94
CA LEU A 21 -5.01 -6.21 -4.18
C LEU A 21 -6.12 -5.19 -4.51
N ALA A 22 -6.93 -4.83 -3.52
CA ALA A 22 -7.95 -3.79 -3.66
C ALA A 22 -7.34 -2.45 -4.08
N GLY A 23 -6.22 -2.05 -3.48
CA GLY A 23 -5.48 -0.85 -3.87
C GLY A 23 -4.93 -0.90 -5.30
N MET A 24 -4.46 -2.07 -5.76
CA MET A 24 -4.01 -2.26 -7.14
C MET A 24 -5.17 -2.15 -8.13
N LEU A 25 -6.29 -2.81 -7.85
CA LEU A 25 -7.49 -2.75 -8.69
C LEU A 25 -8.03 -1.30 -8.78
N HIS A 26 -8.02 -0.58 -7.66
CA HIS A 26 -8.42 0.83 -7.62
C HIS A 26 -7.57 1.71 -8.54
N GLY A 27 -6.23 1.55 -8.51
CA GLY A 27 -5.34 2.30 -9.39
C GLY A 27 -5.52 1.93 -10.87
N LEU A 28 -5.70 0.66 -11.18
CA LEU A 28 -5.98 0.19 -12.55
C LEU A 28 -7.29 0.77 -13.10
N LEU A 29 -8.37 0.76 -12.30
CA LEU A 29 -9.67 1.34 -12.67
C LEU A 29 -9.61 2.86 -12.86
N ARG A 30 -8.62 3.53 -12.24
CA ARG A 30 -8.35 4.96 -12.41
C ARG A 30 -7.38 5.29 -13.53
N PHE A 31 -6.82 4.28 -14.20
CA PHE A 31 -5.73 4.45 -15.18
C PHE A 31 -4.51 5.18 -14.59
N ASP A 32 -4.25 4.98 -13.31
CA ASP A 32 -3.07 5.53 -12.64
C ASP A 32 -1.79 4.88 -13.21
N LEU A 33 -0.68 5.62 -13.16
CA LEU A 33 0.63 5.06 -13.52
C LEU A 33 0.96 3.84 -12.63
N PRO A 34 1.67 2.82 -13.16
CA PRO A 34 2.01 1.62 -12.40
C PRO A 34 2.72 1.90 -11.08
N GLU A 35 3.63 2.87 -11.04
CA GLU A 35 4.35 3.28 -9.84
C GLU A 35 3.40 3.90 -8.79
N THR A 36 2.47 4.73 -9.23
CA THR A 36 1.45 5.36 -8.37
C THR A 36 0.50 4.33 -7.80
N THR A 37 0.01 3.42 -8.66
CA THR A 37 -0.84 2.30 -8.27
C THR A 37 -0.15 1.44 -7.21
N LEU A 38 1.09 1.01 -7.48
CA LEU A 38 1.83 0.15 -6.57
C LEU A 38 2.17 0.86 -5.24
N ARG A 39 2.51 2.16 -5.29
CA ARG A 39 2.79 2.98 -4.11
C ARG A 39 1.57 3.03 -3.19
N ARG A 40 0.41 3.43 -3.73
CA ARG A 40 -0.83 3.56 -2.99
C ARG A 40 -1.31 2.22 -2.45
N ALA A 41 -1.28 1.16 -3.27
CA ALA A 41 -1.65 -0.18 -2.84
C ALA A 41 -0.78 -0.67 -1.67
N THR A 42 0.54 -0.44 -1.74
CA THR A 42 1.48 -0.79 -0.67
C THR A 42 1.18 -0.01 0.62
N ALA A 43 0.81 1.27 0.51
CA ALA A 43 0.42 2.09 1.66
C ALA A 43 -0.87 1.59 2.33
N ILE A 44 -1.87 1.20 1.52
CA ILE A 44 -3.13 0.61 1.99
C ILE A 44 -2.86 -0.72 2.73
N ALA A 45 -1.98 -1.57 2.18
CA ALA A 45 -1.55 -2.80 2.84
C ALA A 45 -0.83 -2.53 4.17
N ALA A 46 0.08 -1.55 4.19
CA ALA A 46 0.78 -1.14 5.41
C ALA A 46 -0.20 -0.60 6.48
N MET A 47 -1.22 0.14 6.07
CA MET A 47 -2.26 0.62 6.97
C MET A 47 -3.07 -0.53 7.57
N ALA A 48 -3.47 -1.51 6.77
CA ALA A 48 -4.15 -2.71 7.26
C ALA A 48 -3.33 -3.42 8.35
N VAL A 49 -2.00 -3.43 8.21
CA VAL A 49 -1.11 -4.03 9.21
C VAL A 49 -1.11 -3.30 10.56
N THR A 50 -1.40 -2.00 10.56
CA THR A 50 -1.36 -1.14 11.76
C THR A 50 -2.65 -1.13 12.59
N GLN A 51 -3.68 -1.87 12.19
CA GLN A 51 -4.99 -1.81 12.82
C GLN A 51 -5.62 -3.19 13.01
N ILE A 52 -6.64 -3.25 13.87
CA ILE A 52 -7.54 -4.40 14.00
C ILE A 52 -8.82 -4.09 13.23
N GLY A 53 -9.23 -5.01 12.35
CA GLY A 53 -10.35 -4.79 11.43
C GLY A 53 -9.88 -4.35 10.05
N PHE A 54 -10.81 -3.82 9.24
CA PHE A 54 -10.60 -3.52 7.83
C PHE A 54 -11.12 -2.12 7.48
N GLY A 55 -10.56 -1.53 6.42
CA GLY A 55 -10.96 -0.23 5.89
C GLY A 55 -9.89 0.86 6.06
N ILE A 56 -10.16 2.01 5.45
CA ILE A 56 -9.35 3.23 5.56
C ILE A 56 -10.14 4.18 6.46
N SER A 57 -9.67 4.38 7.69
CA SER A 57 -10.33 5.21 8.71
C SER A 57 -9.64 6.57 8.93
N ASP A 58 -8.39 6.71 8.46
CA ASP A 58 -7.59 7.93 8.58
C ASP A 58 -6.85 8.20 7.26
N ASP A 59 -7.42 9.07 6.41
CA ASP A 59 -6.80 9.48 5.15
C ASP A 59 -5.43 10.16 5.34
N ALA A 60 -5.22 10.86 6.47
CA ALA A 60 -3.95 11.51 6.76
C ALA A 60 -2.87 10.47 7.09
N GLN A 61 -3.21 9.41 7.82
CA GLN A 61 -2.30 8.28 8.02
C GLN A 61 -1.98 7.58 6.71
N LEU A 62 -2.97 7.40 5.81
CA LEU A 62 -2.73 6.77 4.52
C LEU A 62 -1.75 7.60 3.69
N ALA A 63 -1.95 8.91 3.63
CA ALA A 63 -1.04 9.82 2.94
C ALA A 63 0.39 9.78 3.52
N ARG A 64 0.53 9.71 4.86
CA ARG A 64 1.85 9.54 5.51
C ARG A 64 2.51 8.23 5.10
N LEU A 65 1.79 7.12 5.15
CA LEU A 65 2.32 5.82 4.73
C LEU A 65 2.72 5.83 3.26
N GLU A 66 1.88 6.38 2.37
CA GLU A 66 2.12 6.47 0.94
C GLU A 66 3.37 7.29 0.60
N SER A 67 3.60 8.40 1.33
CA SER A 67 4.82 9.20 1.20
C SER A 67 6.10 8.42 1.59
N GLY A 68 5.97 7.45 2.50
CA GLY A 68 7.06 6.60 2.97
C GLY A 68 7.33 5.37 2.11
N VAL A 69 6.47 5.06 1.12
CA VAL A 69 6.68 3.91 0.24
C VAL A 69 7.75 4.25 -0.80
N HIS A 70 8.74 3.37 -0.96
CA HIS A 70 9.77 3.53 -1.99
C HIS A 70 9.52 2.54 -3.13
N VAL A 71 9.33 3.05 -4.35
CA VAL A 71 9.10 2.23 -5.55
C VAL A 71 10.33 2.31 -6.45
N ARG A 72 10.81 1.15 -6.89
CA ARG A 72 11.94 1.04 -7.81
C ARG A 72 11.66 0.04 -8.93
N THR A 73 12.35 0.19 -10.06
CA THR A 73 12.37 -0.82 -11.10
C THR A 73 13.09 -2.07 -10.60
N LEU A 74 12.59 -3.23 -10.99
CA LEU A 74 13.32 -4.49 -10.85
C LEU A 74 14.14 -4.63 -12.12
N THR A 75 15.45 -4.52 -12.02
CA THR A 75 16.37 -4.98 -13.06
C THR A 75 16.55 -6.47 -12.85
N GLU A 76 16.39 -7.26 -13.90
CA GLU A 76 16.85 -8.65 -13.89
C GLU A 76 18.36 -8.66 -13.64
N GLN A 77 18.81 -9.48 -12.68
CA GLN A 77 20.23 -9.77 -12.47
C GLN A 77 20.64 -10.92 -13.37
#